data_AF-X1HVE5-F1
#
_entry.id   AF-X1HVE5-F1
#
_cell.length_a   1.000
_cell.length_b   1.000
_cell.length_c   1.000
_cell.angle_alpha   90.00
_cell.angle_beta   90.00
_cell.angle_gamma   90.00
#
_symmetry.space_group_name_H-M   'P 1'
#
loop_
_entity.id
_entity.type
_entity.pdbx_description
1 polymer ?
#
loop_
_entity_poly.entity_id
_entity_poly.type
_entity_poly.pdbx_seq_one_letter_code
_entity_poly.pdbx_strand_id
1 'polypeptide(L)'
;APLYTNLIIAGVDKDGPQLYTLDALGSLMPEDFGATGTGMLLSIGILEAEYKPGMTVEAGAKLVEKTIRNSIKRDVMSGNGIDLLIITQDGAEEKRIEIKELGE
;
A
#
# COMPACT_ATOMS: atom_id res chain seq x y z
N ALA A 1 24.35 2.98 14.54
CA ALA A 1 24.34 3.84 13.34
C ALA A 1 22.88 4.10 12.95
N PRO A 2 22.53 5.25 12.33
CA PRO A 2 21.18 5.51 11.86
C PRO A 2 20.77 4.51 10.77
N LEU A 3 19.48 4.17 10.72
CA LEU A 3 18.90 3.27 9.71
C LEU A 3 18.22 4.11 8.62
N TYR A 4 18.54 3.83 7.36
CA TYR A 4 17.80 4.39 6.22
C TYR A 4 16.53 3.57 6.00
N THR A 5 15.39 4.08 6.48
CA THR A 5 14.10 3.38 6.38
C THR A 5 13.00 4.33 5.91
N ASN A 6 12.14 3.86 5.02
CA ASN A 6 10.91 4.54 4.63
C ASN A 6 9.75 3.61 4.98
N LEU A 7 8.92 3.99 5.95
CA LEU A 7 7.85 3.14 6.47
C LEU A 7 6.47 3.71 6.16
N ILE A 8 5.51 2.80 6.00
CA ILE A 8 4.09 3.12 6.09
C ILE A 8 3.59 2.52 7.39
N ILE A 9 2.92 3.32 8.19
CA ILE A 9 2.27 2.92 9.43
C ILE A 9 0.78 3.10 9.19
N ALA A 10 0.01 2.01 9.22
CA ALA A 10 -1.42 2.05 9.00
C ALA A 10 -2.15 1.18 10.04
N GLY A 11 -3.35 1.58 10.39
CA GLY A 11 -4.19 0.85 11.34
C GLY A 11 -5.55 1.51 11.51
N VAL A 12 -6.36 0.94 12.39
CA VAL A 12 -7.67 1.50 12.75
C VAL A 12 -7.70 1.67 14.27
N ASP A 13 -8.01 2.87 14.72
CA ASP A 13 -8.17 3.19 16.14
C ASP A 13 -9.57 3.76 16.43
N LYS A 14 -9.74 4.35 17.61
CA LYS A 14 -11.02 4.96 18.06
C LYS A 14 -11.48 6.12 17.18
N ASP A 15 -10.56 6.79 16.48
CA ASP A 15 -10.82 7.94 15.61
C ASP A 15 -10.98 7.52 14.14
N GLY A 16 -10.80 6.23 13.84
CA GLY A 16 -11.02 5.64 12.53
C GLY A 16 -9.74 5.08 11.89
N PRO A 17 -9.76 4.78 10.58
CA PRO A 17 -8.57 4.40 9.84
C PRO A 17 -7.56 5.55 9.79
N GLN A 18 -6.29 5.24 10.06
CA GLN A 18 -5.19 6.19 10.04
C GLN A 18 -4.04 5.62 9.21
N LEU A 19 -3.36 6.47 8.45
CA LEU A 19 -2.15 6.13 7.71
C LEU A 19 -1.12 7.26 7.85
N TYR A 20 0.12 6.86 8.09
CA TYR A 20 1.26 7.76 8.18
C TYR A 20 2.42 7.23 7.35
N THR A 21 3.18 8.16 6.77
CA THR A 21 4.48 7.88 6.15
C THR A 21 5.60 8.37 7.07
N LEU A 22 6.61 7.53 7.27
CA LEU A 22 7.86 7.88 7.94
C LEU A 22 8.96 7.94 6.88
N ASP A 23 9.54 9.11 6.67
CA ASP A 23 10.66 9.28 5.73
C ASP A 23 12.01 8.85 6.34
N ALA A 24 13.04 8.75 5.51
CA ALA A 24 14.39 8.37 5.90
C ALA A 24 15.08 9.34 6.88
N LEU A 25 14.53 10.54 7.07
CA LEU A 25 15.00 11.53 8.05
C LEU A 25 14.22 11.44 9.37
N GLY A 26 13.16 10.63 9.42
CA GLY A 26 12.30 10.41 10.59
C GLY A 26 11.10 11.34 10.67
N SER A 27 10.77 12.08 9.61
CA SER A 27 9.53 12.88 9.56
C SER A 27 8.33 11.94 9.47
N LEU A 28 7.32 12.18 10.30
CA LEU A 28 6.07 11.44 10.30
C LEU A 28 4.95 12.33 9.76
N MET A 29 4.32 11.92 8.65
CA MET A 29 3.28 12.71 7.98
C MET A 29 1.99 11.89 7.84
N PRO A 30 0.81 12.44 8.20
CA PRO A 30 -0.47 11.78 7.96
C PRO A 30 -0.83 11.83 6.47
N GLU A 31 -1.41 10.76 5.96
CA GLU A 31 -1.73 10.62 4.53
C GLU A 31 -3.06 9.87 4.35
N ASP A 32 -3.76 10.14 3.24
CA ASP A 32 -4.96 9.37 2.84
C ASP A 32 -4.59 8.01 2.20
N PHE A 33 -3.44 7.96 1.53
CA PHE A 33 -2.83 6.78 0.93
C PHE A 33 -1.32 6.98 0.82
N GLY A 34 -0.55 5.89 0.71
CA GLY A 34 0.90 5.99 0.58
C GLY A 34 1.51 4.77 -0.09
N ALA A 35 2.70 4.96 -0.66
CA ALA A 35 3.52 3.87 -1.19
C ALA A 35 4.98 4.11 -0.81
N THR A 36 5.71 3.01 -0.53
CA THR A 36 7.15 3.01 -0.25
C THR A 36 7.82 1.90 -1.06
N GLY A 37 9.15 1.91 -1.13
CA GLY A 37 9.95 0.99 -1.93
C GLY A 37 10.25 1.48 -3.35
N THR A 38 10.94 0.65 -4.13
CA THR A 38 11.46 0.99 -5.48
C THR A 38 10.34 1.29 -6.48
N GLY A 39 9.19 0.63 -6.36
CA GLY A 39 8.01 0.83 -7.20
C GLY A 39 7.12 2.01 -6.80
N MET A 40 7.48 2.82 -5.79
CA MET A 40 6.54 3.81 -5.22
C MET A 40 6.02 4.80 -6.25
N LEU A 41 6.87 5.30 -7.16
CA LEU A 41 6.48 6.35 -8.12
C LEU A 41 5.39 5.86 -9.09
N LEU A 42 5.43 4.57 -9.45
CA LEU A 42 4.40 3.94 -10.26
C LEU A 42 3.11 3.75 -9.46
N SER A 43 3.26 3.33 -8.20
CA SER A 43 2.14 3.12 -7.30
C SER A 43 1.37 4.40 -6.99
N ILE A 44 2.08 5.49 -6.68
CA ILE A 44 1.48 6.79 -6.34
C ILE A 44 0.61 7.30 -7.48
N GLY A 45 1.06 7.22 -8.75
CA GLY A 45 0.26 7.71 -9.87
C GLY A 45 -1.09 6.98 -10.04
N ILE A 46 -1.15 5.68 -9.72
CA ILE A 46 -2.41 4.91 -9.76
C ILE A 46 -3.28 5.27 -8.55
N LEU A 47 -2.68 5.36 -7.37
CA LEU A 47 -3.39 5.73 -6.14
C LEU A 47 -4.00 7.12 -6.25
N GLU A 48 -3.25 8.12 -6.71
CA GLU A 48 -3.74 9.49 -6.93
C GLU A 48 -4.91 9.54 -7.93
N ALA A 49 -4.86 8.74 -8.99
CA ALA A 49 -5.89 8.75 -10.03
C ALA A 49 -7.19 8.07 -9.62
N GLU A 50 -7.12 7.04 -8.76
CA GLU A 50 -8.24 6.13 -8.51
C GLU A 50 -8.75 6.12 -7.08
N TYR A 51 -7.95 6.58 -6.10
CA TYR A 51 -8.40 6.72 -4.72
C TYR A 51 -9.55 7.72 -4.63
N LYS A 52 -10.54 7.38 -3.80
CA LYS A 52 -11.66 8.27 -3.46
C LYS A 52 -11.93 8.20 -1.96
N PRO A 53 -12.19 9.33 -1.30
CA PRO A 53 -12.67 9.32 0.08
C PRO A 53 -13.94 8.45 0.22
N GLY A 54 -14.00 7.62 1.26
CA GLY A 54 -15.16 6.77 1.55
C GLY A 54 -15.28 5.50 0.70
N MET A 55 -14.20 5.05 0.04
CA MET A 55 -14.17 3.74 -0.60
C MET A 55 -14.52 2.61 0.38
N THR A 56 -15.20 1.59 -0.12
CA THR A 56 -15.41 0.36 0.65
C THR A 56 -14.10 -0.40 0.80
N VAL A 57 -13.99 -1.22 1.85
CA VAL A 57 -12.81 -2.09 2.08
C VAL A 57 -12.50 -2.95 0.85
N GLU A 58 -13.53 -3.51 0.21
CA GLU A 58 -13.38 -4.31 -1.01
C GLU A 58 -12.82 -3.50 -2.19
N ALA A 59 -13.32 -2.27 -2.38
CA ALA A 59 -12.83 -1.38 -3.44
C ALA A 59 -11.38 -0.96 -3.17
N GLY A 60 -11.04 -0.66 -1.92
CA GLY A 60 -9.67 -0.33 -1.51
C GLY A 60 -8.70 -1.49 -1.73
N ALA A 61 -9.08 -2.71 -1.33
CA ALA A 61 -8.27 -3.91 -1.55
C ALA A 61 -8.01 -4.17 -3.04
N LYS A 62 -9.03 -4.00 -3.89
CA LYS A 62 -8.90 -4.10 -5.36
C LYS A 62 -7.98 -3.03 -5.94
N LEU A 63 -8.06 -1.80 -5.43
CA LEU A 63 -7.16 -0.72 -5.85
C LEU A 63 -5.71 -1.06 -5.47
N VAL A 64 -5.44 -1.47 -4.23
CA VAL A 64 -4.09 -1.86 -3.80
C VAL A 64 -3.55 -3.02 -4.63
N GLU A 65 -4.35 -4.06 -4.87
CA GLU A 65 -3.95 -5.19 -5.73
C GLU A 65 -3.58 -4.70 -7.13
N LYS A 66 -4.43 -3.88 -7.77
CA LYS A 66 -4.17 -3.31 -9.09
C LYS A 66 -2.89 -2.48 -9.12
N THR A 67 -2.69 -1.63 -8.11
CA THR A 67 -1.49 -0.80 -7.95
C THR A 67 -0.23 -1.66 -7.92
N ILE A 68 -0.19 -2.67 -7.04
CA ILE A 68 0.98 -3.54 -6.90
C ILE A 68 1.22 -4.38 -8.17
N ARG A 69 0.18 -4.91 -8.82
CA ARG A 69 0.31 -5.63 -10.10
C ARG A 69 0.99 -4.77 -11.17
N ASN A 70 0.61 -3.50 -11.28
CA ASN A 70 1.22 -2.58 -12.23
C ASN A 70 2.67 -2.26 -11.87
N SER A 71 2.97 -2.08 -10.59
CA SER A 71 4.34 -1.84 -10.12
C SER A 71 5.25 -3.04 -10.40
N ILE A 72 4.80 -4.28 -10.13
CA ILE A 72 5.60 -5.49 -10.42
C ILE A 72 5.91 -5.64 -11.92
N LYS A 73 5.02 -5.23 -12.83
CA LYS A 73 5.27 -5.27 -14.28
C LYS A 73 6.46 -4.39 -14.73
N ARG A 74 6.83 -3.37 -13.95
CA ARG A 74 7.77 -2.31 -14.36
C ARG A 74 8.95 -2.13 -13.41
N ASP A 75 8.82 -2.54 -12.15
CA ASP A 75 9.87 -2.47 -11.14
C ASP A 75 10.49 -3.86 -10.93
N VAL A 76 11.72 -4.02 -11.41
CA VAL A 76 12.48 -5.29 -11.36
C VAL A 76 12.82 -5.76 -9.95
N MET A 77 12.73 -4.86 -8.95
CA MET A 77 12.97 -5.19 -7.54
C MET A 77 11.71 -5.66 -6.82
N SER A 78 10.55 -5.60 -7.47
CA SER A 78 9.25 -6.04 -6.94
C SER A 78 8.81 -7.36 -7.61
N GLY A 79 8.12 -8.24 -6.86
CA GLY A 79 7.65 -9.52 -7.40
C GLY A 79 7.19 -10.54 -6.34
N ASN A 80 7.10 -11.81 -6.72
CA ASN A 80 6.78 -12.98 -5.86
C ASN A 80 5.35 -13.05 -5.29
N GLY A 81 4.42 -12.23 -5.79
CA GLY A 81 3.04 -12.21 -5.34
C GLY A 81 2.67 -10.91 -4.62
N ILE A 82 1.48 -10.89 -4.03
CA ILE A 82 0.98 -9.76 -3.24
C ILE A 82 0.44 -10.29 -1.93
N ASP A 83 1.00 -9.84 -0.83
CA ASP A 83 0.43 -10.05 0.50
C ASP A 83 -0.39 -8.79 0.85
N LEU A 84 -1.69 -8.99 1.09
CA LEU A 84 -2.64 -7.95 1.49
C LEU A 84 -3.03 -8.17 2.95
N LEU A 85 -2.80 -7.15 3.77
CA LEU A 85 -3.32 -7.09 5.14
C LEU A 85 -4.46 -6.07 5.19
N ILE A 86 -5.66 -6.54 5.47
CA ILE A 86 -6.87 -5.73 5.58
C ILE A 86 -7.17 -5.56 7.07
N ILE A 87 -7.15 -4.32 7.55
CA ILE A 87 -7.39 -3.99 8.96
C ILE A 87 -8.70 -3.21 9.05
N THR A 88 -9.63 -3.68 9.86
CA THR A 88 -10.91 -3.01 10.18
C THR A 88 -11.08 -2.93 11.70
N GLN A 89 -12.17 -2.32 12.16
CA GLN A 89 -12.51 -2.33 13.60
C GLN A 89 -12.80 -3.75 14.13
N ASP A 90 -13.20 -4.68 13.27
CA ASP A 90 -13.55 -6.04 13.65
C ASP A 90 -12.34 -6.97 13.74
N GLY A 91 -11.18 -6.54 13.22
CA GLY A 91 -9.95 -7.31 13.25
C GLY A 91 -9.10 -7.14 11.98
N ALA A 92 -8.18 -8.08 11.78
CA ALA A 92 -7.31 -8.11 10.62
C ALA A 92 -7.46 -9.41 9.83
N GLU A 93 -7.46 -9.30 8.50
CA GLU A 93 -7.50 -10.42 7.56
C GLU A 93 -6.28 -10.34 6.64
N GLU A 94 -5.55 -11.44 6.50
CA GLU A 94 -4.41 -11.56 5.59
C GLU A 94 -4.79 -12.39 4.35
N LYS A 95 -4.42 -11.90 3.17
CA LYS A 95 -4.63 -12.58 1.88
C LYS A 95 -3.35 -12.58 1.08
N ARG A 96 -2.95 -13.77 0.61
CA ARG A 96 -1.85 -13.92 -0.35
C ARG A 96 -2.39 -14.15 -1.75
N ILE A 97 -1.90 -13.37 -2.70
CA ILE A 97 -2.24 -13.44 -4.11
C ILE A 97 -1.00 -13.88 -4.88
N GLU A 98 -1.03 -15.12 -5.35
CA GLU A 98 0.02 -15.65 -6.22
C GLU A 98 -0.07 -15.01 -7.61
N ILE A 99 1.04 -14.50 -8.12
CA ILE A 99 1.15 -13.98 -9.49
C ILE A 99 1.79 -15.08 -10.34
N LYS A 100 0.96 -15.86 -11.03
CA LYS A 100 1.41 -16.97 -11.89
C LYS A 100 1.86 -16.48 -13.27
N GLU A 101 1.24 -15.41 -13.76
CA GLU A 101 1.63 -14.69 -14.98
C GLU A 101 1.38 -13.21 -14.72
N LEU A 102 2.28 -12.35 -15.20
CA LEU A 102 2.11 -10.91 -15.03
C LEU A 102 0.95 -10.35 -15.86
N GLY A 103 0.40 -11.13 -16.80
CA GLY A 103 -0.59 -10.69 -17.78
C GLY A 103 0.00 -9.68 -18.75
N GLU A 104 -0.33 -9.77 -20.04
CA GLU A 104 -0.07 -8.67 -20.99
C GLU A 104 -0.86 -7.42 -20.57
#